data_AF-A0A218PY00-F1
#
_entry.id   AF-A0A218PY00-F1
#
_cell.length_a   1.000
_cell.length_b   1.000
_cell.length_c   1.000
_cell.angle_alpha   90.00
_cell.angle_beta   90.00
_cell.angle_gamma   90.00
#
_symmetry.space_group_name_H-M   'P 1'
#
loop_
_entity.id
_entity.type
_entity.pdbx_description
1 polymer ?
#
loop_
_entity_poly.entity_id
_entity_poly.type
_entity_poly.pdbx_seq_one_letter_code
_entity_poly.pdbx_strand_id
1 'polypeptide(L)'
;MKSDTPFELNSDREIERLIDEVMSSTLTDLTDEQYRKKMQRRKEVQDQRIAQAVPEKGLIIVNTGNGKGKTTAALGMVLRSLGHGYKVAIVQFIKGSWEPSEKQVFSLWEDQIEFHAMGEGFTWETQDRDRDLDKASAAWAKSLEYIRNPDFQLVLLDEINIALKMAYLQVDEVLAGLAQKPPNKHVILTGRGAPAALIERADLVTEMTLIKHPFRDQGVKAQPGIEF
;
A
#
# COMPACT_ATOMS: atom_id res chain seq x y z
N MET A 1 27.56 22.41 29.34
CA MET A 1 27.76 22.89 27.95
C MET A 1 26.46 22.66 27.22
N LYS A 2 25.78 23.74 26.81
CA LYS A 2 24.62 23.69 25.94
C LYS A 2 25.08 23.31 24.53
N SER A 3 24.48 22.29 23.93
CA SER A 3 24.50 22.08 22.48
C SER A 3 23.04 22.10 22.01
N ASP A 4 22.50 23.31 21.95
CA ASP A 4 21.29 23.59 21.18
C ASP A 4 21.70 23.62 19.71
N THR A 5 21.23 22.65 18.92
CA THR A 5 21.27 22.72 17.46
C THR A 5 19.85 22.95 16.95
N PRO A 6 19.42 24.21 16.72
CA PRO A 6 18.14 24.51 16.11
C PRO A 6 18.34 24.82 14.64
N PHE A 7 18.58 23.81 13.78
CA PHE A 7 18.74 24.07 12.33
C PHE A 7 18.06 23.08 11.37
N GLU A 8 17.50 21.96 11.82
CA GLU A 8 16.94 20.95 10.89
C GLU A 8 15.41 20.99 10.71
N LEU A 9 14.67 21.81 11.48
CA LEU A 9 13.20 21.89 11.37
C LEU A 9 12.68 23.01 10.45
N ASN A 10 13.57 23.86 9.92
CA ASN A 10 13.18 25.04 9.13
C ASN A 10 13.22 24.80 7.61
N SER A 11 14.03 23.86 7.12
CA SER A 11 14.21 23.63 5.68
C SER A 11 12.97 23.03 5.01
N ASP A 12 12.32 22.05 5.63
CA ASP A 12 11.17 21.37 5.02
C ASP A 12 9.94 22.28 4.90
N ARG A 13 9.69 23.10 5.93
CA ARG A 13 8.61 24.10 5.91
C ARG A 13 8.90 25.24 4.93
N GLU A 14 10.15 25.65 4.81
CA GLU A 14 10.56 26.67 3.84
C GLU A 14 10.45 26.16 2.41
N ILE A 15 10.80 24.89 2.17
CA ILE A 15 10.61 24.21 0.89
C ILE A 15 9.11 24.05 0.56
N GLU A 16 8.28 23.61 1.52
CA GLU A 16 6.82 23.53 1.33
C GLU A 16 6.21 24.89 1.02
N ARG A 17 6.62 25.94 1.74
CA ARG A 17 6.18 27.32 1.47
C ARG A 17 6.60 27.77 0.08
N LEU A 18 7.84 27.51 -0.34
CA LEU A 18 8.33 27.81 -1.69
C LEU A 18 7.54 27.04 -2.74
N ILE A 19 7.15 25.79 -2.49
CA ILE A 19 6.31 25.02 -3.39
C ILE A 19 4.93 25.67 -3.51
N ASP A 20 4.26 25.97 -2.39
CA ASP A 20 2.93 26.59 -2.39
C ASP A 20 2.94 27.98 -3.05
N GLU A 21 3.97 28.78 -2.82
CA GLU A 21 4.15 30.09 -3.45
C GLU A 21 4.30 29.96 -4.97
N VAL A 22 5.02 28.92 -5.42
CA VAL A 22 5.19 28.65 -6.83
C VAL A 22 3.94 27.94 -7.42
N MET A 23 3.18 27.17 -6.66
CA MET A 23 1.99 26.43 -7.12
C MET A 23 0.72 27.28 -7.13
N SER A 24 0.59 28.28 -6.26
CA SER A 24 -0.63 29.07 -6.06
C SER A 24 -0.84 30.21 -7.07
N SER A 25 0.21 30.67 -7.76
CA SER A 25 0.07 31.71 -8.79
C SER A 25 -0.37 31.12 -10.13
N THR A 26 -1.51 31.62 -10.64
CA THR A 26 -2.11 31.28 -11.94
C THR A 26 -1.06 31.43 -13.04
N LEU A 27 -0.78 30.33 -13.76
CA LEU A 27 0.25 30.28 -14.80
C LEU A 27 -0.11 31.13 -16.04
N THR A 28 -1.35 31.60 -16.12
CA THR A 28 -1.93 32.28 -17.29
C THR A 28 -1.46 33.72 -17.48
N ASP A 29 -0.89 34.37 -16.44
CA ASP A 29 -0.52 35.80 -16.49
C ASP A 29 1.01 36.04 -16.46
N LEU A 30 1.82 34.99 -16.61
CA LEU A 30 3.28 35.09 -16.57
C LEU A 30 3.86 35.33 -17.97
N THR A 31 4.82 36.24 -18.08
CA THR A 31 5.66 36.32 -19.28
C THR A 31 6.54 35.08 -19.41
N ASP A 32 6.99 34.74 -20.63
CA ASP A 32 7.87 33.59 -20.87
C ASP A 32 9.16 33.61 -20.01
N GLU A 33 9.66 34.79 -19.67
CA GLU A 33 10.83 34.94 -18.80
C GLU A 33 10.48 34.64 -17.33
N GLN A 34 9.33 35.15 -16.85
CA GLN A 34 8.85 34.87 -15.50
C GLN A 34 8.52 33.39 -15.34
N TYR A 35 7.89 32.77 -16.34
CA TYR A 35 7.62 31.33 -16.37
C TYR A 35 8.91 30.52 -16.30
N ARG A 36 9.92 30.85 -17.12
CA ARG A 36 11.22 30.15 -17.11
C ARG A 36 11.92 30.26 -15.76
N LYS A 37 11.99 31.45 -15.16
CA LYS A 37 12.58 31.65 -13.82
C LYS A 37 11.82 30.83 -12.77
N LYS A 38 10.49 30.82 -12.85
CA LYS A 38 9.61 30.05 -11.96
C LYS A 38 9.88 28.54 -12.06
N MET A 39 9.97 27.99 -13.27
CA MET A 39 10.27 26.57 -13.49
C MET A 39 11.70 26.20 -13.08
N GLN A 40 12.68 27.07 -13.35
CA GLN A 40 14.05 26.88 -12.89
C GLN A 40 14.12 26.81 -11.36
N ARG A 41 13.40 27.70 -10.67
CA ARG A 41 13.31 27.67 -9.21
C ARG A 41 12.65 26.39 -8.69
N ARG A 42 11.59 25.90 -9.35
CA ARG A 42 10.99 24.58 -9.02
C ARG A 42 12.02 23.46 -9.15
N LYS A 43 12.78 23.47 -10.24
CA LYS A 43 13.82 22.46 -10.49
C LYS A 43 14.87 22.48 -9.39
N GLU A 44 15.39 23.64 -9.01
CA GLU A 44 16.39 23.78 -7.93
C GLU A 44 15.88 23.21 -6.60
N VAL A 45 14.65 23.57 -6.22
CA VAL A 45 14.02 23.07 -4.98
C VAL A 45 13.83 21.56 -5.04
N GLN A 46 13.42 21.03 -6.18
CA GLN A 46 13.26 19.59 -6.39
C GLN A 46 14.60 18.85 -6.33
N ASP A 47 15.64 19.37 -6.97
CA ASP A 47 16.98 18.78 -6.99
C ASP A 47 17.58 18.75 -5.57
N GLN A 48 17.39 19.82 -4.79
CA GLN A 48 17.83 19.87 -3.39
C GLN A 48 17.13 18.80 -2.54
N ARG A 49 15.82 18.60 -2.73
CA ARG A 49 15.07 17.53 -2.05
C ARG A 49 15.58 16.14 -2.41
N ILE A 50 15.88 15.90 -3.69
CA ILE A 50 16.43 14.62 -4.14
C ILE A 50 17.80 14.38 -3.51
N ALA A 51 18.65 15.41 -3.44
CA ALA A 51 19.99 15.31 -2.85
C ALA A 51 19.97 15.01 -1.34
N GLN A 52 18.91 15.42 -0.64
CA GLN A 52 18.71 15.17 0.79
C GLN A 52 17.93 13.88 1.08
N ALA A 53 17.44 13.18 0.04
CA ALA A 53 16.63 11.99 0.21
C ALA A 53 17.47 10.82 0.76
N VAL A 54 16.87 10.05 1.65
CA VAL A 54 17.45 8.81 2.19
C VAL A 54 17.60 7.77 1.06
N PRO A 55 18.63 6.91 1.09
CA PRO A 55 18.78 5.82 0.13
C PRO A 55 17.53 4.94 0.02
N GLU A 56 17.41 4.27 -1.12
CA GLU A 56 16.32 3.33 -1.41
C GLU A 56 16.17 2.30 -0.28
N LYS A 57 14.91 2.10 0.16
CA LYS A 57 14.54 1.08 1.12
C LYS A 57 13.22 0.43 0.73
N GLY A 58 13.02 -0.79 1.20
CA GLY A 58 11.76 -1.50 1.12
C GLY A 58 10.73 -0.89 2.07
N LEU A 59 9.50 -0.79 1.59
CA LEU A 59 8.42 -0.02 2.24
C LEU A 59 7.33 -0.93 2.78
N ILE A 60 6.75 -0.55 3.91
CA ILE A 60 5.48 -1.08 4.41
C ILE A 60 4.37 -0.12 3.99
N ILE A 61 3.41 -0.61 3.22
CA ILE A 61 2.35 0.20 2.62
C ILE A 61 1.01 -0.31 3.10
N VAL A 62 0.12 0.58 3.55
CA VAL A 62 -1.22 0.24 4.03
C VAL A 62 -2.27 0.95 3.18
N ASN A 63 -3.12 0.17 2.51
CA ASN A 63 -4.31 0.66 1.81
C ASN A 63 -5.56 0.31 2.62
N THR A 64 -6.14 1.29 3.31
CA THR A 64 -7.28 1.13 4.21
C THR A 64 -8.47 2.01 3.78
N GLY A 65 -9.48 2.15 4.62
CA GLY A 65 -10.64 2.99 4.39
C GLY A 65 -11.83 2.26 3.77
N ASN A 66 -12.98 2.93 3.78
CA ASN A 66 -14.26 2.35 3.42
C ASN A 66 -14.58 2.38 1.91
N GLY A 67 -13.81 3.12 1.13
CA GLY A 67 -13.94 3.26 -0.31
C GLY A 67 -13.45 2.04 -1.08
N LYS A 68 -13.92 1.94 -2.33
CA LYS A 68 -13.38 1.00 -3.32
C LYS A 68 -11.97 1.45 -3.74
N GLY A 69 -11.08 0.49 -3.99
CA GLY A 69 -9.79 0.73 -4.62
C GLY A 69 -8.58 0.08 -3.93
N LYS A 70 -8.72 -0.42 -2.70
CA LYS A 70 -7.58 -0.82 -1.85
C LYS A 70 -6.75 -1.94 -2.50
N THR A 71 -7.44 -3.02 -2.87
CA THR A 71 -6.86 -4.16 -3.56
C THR A 71 -6.41 -3.76 -4.96
N THR A 72 -7.20 -3.02 -5.74
CA THR A 72 -6.82 -2.65 -7.12
C THR A 72 -5.58 -1.75 -7.17
N ALA A 73 -5.42 -0.82 -6.21
CA ALA A 73 -4.21 -0.02 -6.07
C ALA A 73 -2.99 -0.88 -5.72
N ALA A 74 -3.16 -1.86 -4.82
CA ALA A 74 -2.11 -2.81 -4.48
C ALA A 74 -1.72 -3.69 -5.69
N LEU A 75 -2.70 -4.17 -6.45
CA LEU A 75 -2.48 -4.93 -7.69
C LEU A 75 -1.77 -4.08 -8.76
N GLY A 76 -2.04 -2.78 -8.84
CA GLY A 76 -1.27 -1.86 -9.69
C GLY A 76 0.23 -1.82 -9.33
N MET A 77 0.57 -1.90 -8.04
CA MET A 77 1.97 -2.00 -7.60
C MET A 77 2.58 -3.37 -7.87
N VAL A 78 1.78 -4.44 -7.76
CA VAL A 78 2.18 -5.79 -8.19
C VAL A 78 2.55 -5.78 -9.67
N LEU A 79 1.66 -5.28 -10.53
CA LEU A 79 1.90 -5.20 -11.98
C LEU A 79 3.16 -4.38 -12.31
N ARG A 80 3.37 -3.26 -11.61
CA ARG A 80 4.61 -2.48 -11.76
C ARG A 80 5.84 -3.29 -11.39
N SER A 81 5.80 -4.04 -10.30
CA SER A 81 6.93 -4.87 -9.84
C SER A 81 7.23 -6.01 -10.82
N LEU A 82 6.20 -6.69 -11.32
CA LEU A 82 6.32 -7.71 -12.36
C LEU A 82 6.89 -7.12 -13.66
N GLY A 83 6.49 -5.91 -14.04
CA GLY A 83 7.03 -5.20 -15.20
C GLY A 83 8.52 -4.88 -15.10
N HIS A 84 9.08 -4.83 -13.89
CA HIS A 84 10.51 -4.70 -13.63
C HIS A 84 11.25 -6.04 -13.52
N GLY A 85 10.57 -7.18 -13.74
CA GLY A 85 11.16 -8.52 -13.66
C GLY A 85 11.31 -9.05 -12.23
N TYR A 86 10.64 -8.43 -11.25
CA TYR A 86 10.73 -8.85 -9.87
C TYR A 86 9.73 -9.95 -9.52
N LYS A 87 10.13 -10.85 -8.62
CA LYS A 87 9.21 -11.83 -8.05
C LYS A 87 8.30 -11.20 -7.01
N VAL A 88 7.04 -11.62 -7.01
CA VAL A 88 5.99 -11.09 -6.14
C VAL A 88 5.19 -12.24 -5.52
N ALA A 89 4.74 -12.06 -4.29
CA ALA A 89 3.83 -13.00 -3.63
C ALA A 89 2.53 -12.28 -3.24
N ILE A 90 1.39 -12.94 -3.45
CA ILE A 90 0.07 -12.46 -3.06
C ILE A 90 -0.55 -13.50 -2.12
N VAL A 91 -0.94 -13.08 -0.92
CA VAL A 91 -1.67 -13.90 0.04
C VAL A 91 -2.97 -13.21 0.40
N GLN A 92 -4.11 -13.88 0.20
CA GLN A 92 -5.44 -13.36 0.52
C GLN A 92 -6.01 -14.04 1.77
N PHE A 93 -6.38 -13.26 2.78
CA PHE A 93 -6.77 -13.78 4.12
C PHE A 93 -8.26 -14.12 4.25
N ILE A 94 -9.16 -13.46 3.51
CA ILE A 94 -10.63 -13.59 3.67
C ILE A 94 -11.28 -14.25 2.46
N LYS A 95 -10.87 -13.88 1.25
CA LYS A 95 -11.46 -14.43 0.02
C LYS A 95 -11.14 -15.91 -0.11
N GLY A 96 -12.16 -16.72 -0.31
CA GLY A 96 -12.04 -18.15 -0.61
C GLY A 96 -12.84 -18.54 -1.83
N SER A 97 -12.31 -19.51 -2.58
CA SER A 97 -12.87 -20.10 -3.81
C SER A 97 -13.18 -19.17 -4.99
N TRP A 98 -13.16 -17.84 -4.80
CA TRP A 98 -13.18 -16.91 -5.91
C TRP A 98 -11.81 -16.91 -6.57
N GLU A 99 -11.69 -17.53 -7.75
CA GLU A 99 -10.58 -17.23 -8.64
C GLU A 99 -10.79 -15.79 -9.13
N PRO A 100 -9.99 -14.82 -8.66
CA PRO A 100 -10.11 -13.47 -9.17
C PRO A 100 -9.80 -13.51 -10.66
N SER A 101 -10.52 -12.74 -11.49
CA SER A 101 -10.21 -12.64 -12.91
C SER A 101 -8.75 -12.22 -13.15
N GLU A 102 -8.13 -11.53 -12.18
CA GLU A 102 -6.71 -11.20 -12.16
C GLU A 102 -5.80 -12.43 -12.15
N LYS A 103 -6.20 -13.58 -11.59
CA LYS A 103 -5.39 -14.81 -11.64
C LYS A 103 -5.14 -15.26 -13.09
N GLN A 104 -6.11 -15.05 -13.99
CA GLN A 104 -5.93 -15.38 -15.40
C GLN A 104 -4.81 -14.54 -16.02
N VAL A 105 -4.73 -13.24 -15.72
CA VAL A 105 -3.65 -12.38 -16.24
C VAL A 105 -2.29 -12.77 -15.65
N PHE A 106 -2.27 -13.27 -14.42
CA PHE A 106 -1.03 -13.71 -13.76
C PHE A 106 -0.38 -14.94 -14.40
N SER A 107 -1.10 -15.71 -15.21
CA SER A 107 -0.50 -16.79 -16.02
C SER A 107 0.61 -16.31 -16.95
N LEU A 108 0.64 -15.02 -17.32
CA LEU A 108 1.70 -14.42 -18.12
C LEU A 108 3.03 -14.27 -17.34
N TRP A 109 3.02 -14.46 -16.02
CA TRP A 109 4.16 -14.29 -15.12
C TRP A 109 4.35 -15.49 -14.19
N GLU A 110 4.04 -16.71 -14.65
CA GLU A 110 4.06 -17.93 -13.83
C GLU A 110 5.36 -18.16 -13.03
N ASP A 111 6.52 -17.76 -13.58
CA ASP A 111 7.83 -17.87 -12.90
C ASP A 111 8.13 -16.75 -11.88
N GLN A 112 7.31 -15.69 -11.88
CA GLN A 112 7.52 -14.49 -11.06
C GLN A 112 6.46 -14.31 -9.97
N ILE A 113 5.27 -14.91 -10.11
CA ILE A 113 4.16 -14.69 -9.18
C ILE A 113 3.76 -15.94 -8.43
N GLU A 114 3.71 -15.80 -7.10
CA GLU A 114 3.12 -16.79 -6.20
C GLU A 114 1.78 -16.26 -5.69
N PHE A 115 0.69 -16.99 -5.93
CA PHE A 115 -0.66 -16.56 -5.56
C PHE A 115 -1.34 -17.57 -4.63
N HIS A 116 -1.75 -17.11 -3.44
CA HIS A 116 -2.36 -17.93 -2.39
C HIS A 116 -3.69 -17.33 -1.94
N ALA A 117 -4.80 -17.94 -2.37
CA ALA A 117 -6.13 -17.65 -1.83
C ALA A 117 -6.39 -18.57 -0.64
N MET A 118 -6.19 -18.05 0.58
CA MET A 118 -6.16 -18.85 1.81
C MET A 118 -7.43 -18.69 2.67
N GLY A 119 -8.33 -17.77 2.31
CA GLY A 119 -9.63 -17.62 2.96
C GLY A 119 -10.66 -18.63 2.45
N GLU A 120 -11.86 -18.60 3.03
CA GLU A 120 -13.00 -19.44 2.63
C GLU A 120 -14.22 -18.63 2.16
N GLY A 121 -14.09 -17.31 2.09
CA GLY A 121 -15.21 -16.41 1.85
C GLY A 121 -15.47 -15.55 3.08
N PHE A 122 -16.56 -14.79 3.06
CA PHE A 122 -16.88 -13.93 4.17
C PHE A 122 -17.40 -14.72 5.39
N THR A 123 -17.10 -14.23 6.59
CA THR A 123 -17.35 -14.91 7.88
C THR A 123 -18.82 -15.20 8.17
N TRP A 124 -19.76 -14.50 7.53
CA TRP A 124 -21.20 -14.79 7.63
C TRP A 124 -21.63 -16.04 6.87
N GLU A 125 -20.78 -16.58 5.99
CA GLU A 125 -21.03 -17.83 5.27
C GLU A 125 -20.49 -19.05 6.02
N THR A 126 -19.32 -18.94 6.68
CA THR A 126 -18.69 -20.06 7.42
C THR A 126 -19.30 -20.29 8.79
N GLN A 127 -19.68 -19.22 9.51
CA GLN A 127 -20.22 -19.26 10.88
C GLN A 127 -19.38 -20.07 11.88
N ASP A 128 -18.07 -20.24 11.61
CA ASP A 128 -17.15 -21.04 12.40
C ASP A 128 -15.89 -20.22 12.74
N ARG A 129 -15.85 -19.75 13.98
CA ARG A 129 -14.78 -18.85 14.46
C ARG A 129 -13.43 -19.56 14.58
N ASP A 130 -13.42 -20.82 15.03
CA ASP A 130 -12.17 -21.55 15.24
C ASP A 130 -11.51 -21.85 13.89
N ARG A 131 -12.33 -22.17 12.89
CA ARG A 131 -11.87 -22.33 11.51
C ARG A 131 -11.35 -21.04 10.89
N ASP A 132 -12.02 -19.91 11.13
CA ASP A 132 -11.53 -18.60 10.67
C ASP A 132 -10.16 -18.24 11.29
N LEU A 133 -9.96 -18.56 12.59
CA LEU A 133 -8.69 -18.39 13.30
C LEU A 133 -7.57 -19.24 12.69
N ASP A 134 -7.85 -20.53 12.43
CA ASP A 134 -6.89 -21.45 11.84
C ASP A 134 -6.46 -21.00 10.44
N LYS A 135 -7.42 -20.53 9.62
CA LYS A 135 -7.14 -20.04 8.26
C LYS A 135 -6.33 -18.76 8.28
N ALA A 136 -6.68 -17.81 9.14
CA ALA A 136 -5.91 -16.58 9.28
C ALA A 136 -4.47 -16.88 9.74
N SER A 137 -4.30 -17.81 10.69
CA SER A 137 -2.99 -18.27 11.16
C SER A 137 -2.18 -18.95 10.05
N ALA A 138 -2.81 -19.82 9.25
CA ALA A 138 -2.17 -20.49 8.11
C ALA A 138 -1.77 -19.51 6.99
N ALA A 139 -2.64 -18.55 6.67
CA ALA A 139 -2.34 -17.48 5.72
C ALA A 139 -1.18 -16.60 6.21
N TRP A 140 -1.12 -16.32 7.51
CA TRP A 140 -0.02 -15.57 8.10
C TRP A 140 1.30 -16.35 8.08
N ALA A 141 1.29 -17.63 8.42
CA ALA A 141 2.46 -18.49 8.31
C ALA A 141 3.02 -18.52 6.88
N LYS A 142 2.14 -18.68 5.87
CA LYS A 142 2.50 -18.59 4.45
C LYS A 142 3.08 -17.23 4.09
N SER A 143 2.49 -16.15 4.59
CA SER A 143 2.97 -14.78 4.37
C SER A 143 4.39 -14.58 4.90
N LEU A 144 4.70 -15.14 6.07
CA LEU A 144 6.04 -15.06 6.68
C LEU A 144 7.12 -15.76 5.84
N GLU A 145 6.80 -16.85 5.14
CA GLU A 145 7.73 -17.49 4.20
C GLU A 145 8.20 -16.49 3.14
N TYR A 146 7.26 -15.76 2.53
CA TYR A 146 7.58 -14.77 1.51
C TYR A 146 8.15 -13.47 2.07
N ILE A 147 7.74 -13.03 3.26
CA ILE A 147 8.30 -11.84 3.91
C ILE A 147 9.80 -12.04 4.21
N ARG A 148 10.22 -13.25 4.58
CA ARG A 148 11.61 -13.56 4.91
C ARG A 148 12.45 -13.90 3.68
N ASN A 149 11.85 -14.42 2.62
CA ASN A 149 12.57 -14.87 1.44
C ASN A 149 13.13 -13.67 0.63
N PRO A 150 14.46 -13.52 0.46
CA PRO A 150 15.05 -12.40 -0.27
C PRO A 150 14.74 -12.39 -1.77
N ASP A 151 14.33 -13.50 -2.38
CA ASP A 151 14.08 -13.60 -3.82
C ASP A 151 12.83 -12.84 -4.27
N PHE A 152 11.93 -12.53 -3.33
CA PHE A 152 10.69 -11.79 -3.60
C PHE A 152 10.86 -10.31 -3.28
N GLN A 153 10.63 -9.43 -4.24
CA GLN A 153 10.77 -7.98 -4.03
C GLN A 153 9.53 -7.38 -3.36
N LEU A 154 8.36 -7.97 -3.59
CA LEU A 154 7.08 -7.45 -3.10
C LEU A 154 6.19 -8.58 -2.55
N VAL A 155 5.57 -8.33 -1.39
CA VAL A 155 4.55 -9.21 -0.81
C VAL A 155 3.26 -8.42 -0.61
N LEU A 156 2.15 -8.89 -1.17
CA LEU A 156 0.82 -8.35 -0.96
C LEU A 156 0.04 -9.24 0.02
N LEU A 157 -0.35 -8.66 1.15
CA LEU A 157 -1.22 -9.25 2.16
C LEU A 157 -2.63 -8.65 1.98
N ASP A 158 -3.42 -9.26 1.09
CA ASP A 158 -4.75 -8.76 0.75
C ASP A 158 -5.76 -9.12 1.85
N GLU A 159 -6.50 -8.11 2.30
CA GLU A 159 -7.54 -8.18 3.34
C GLU A 159 -7.04 -8.60 4.74
N ILE A 160 -5.73 -8.55 5.00
CA ILE A 160 -5.17 -8.82 6.34
C ILE A 160 -5.71 -7.84 7.40
N ASN A 161 -6.03 -6.60 7.03
CA ASN A 161 -6.61 -5.63 7.97
C ASN A 161 -7.96 -6.11 8.51
N ILE A 162 -8.72 -6.87 7.72
CA ILE A 162 -9.99 -7.45 8.18
C ILE A 162 -9.72 -8.54 9.20
N ALA A 163 -8.75 -9.43 8.95
CA ALA A 163 -8.35 -10.47 9.90
C ALA A 163 -7.88 -9.87 11.24
N LEU A 164 -7.12 -8.78 11.19
CA LEU A 164 -6.72 -8.01 12.37
C LEU A 164 -7.92 -7.38 13.09
N LYS A 165 -8.82 -6.73 12.34
CA LYS A 165 -10.02 -6.08 12.90
C LYS A 165 -10.96 -7.09 13.58
N MET A 166 -11.06 -8.31 13.04
CA MET A 166 -11.87 -9.39 13.62
C MET A 166 -11.14 -10.15 14.75
N ALA A 167 -9.91 -9.74 15.10
CA ALA A 167 -9.06 -10.38 16.09
C ALA A 167 -8.75 -11.86 15.77
N TYR A 168 -8.74 -12.23 14.48
CA TYR A 168 -8.26 -13.53 14.02
C TYR A 168 -6.74 -13.62 13.99
N LEU A 169 -6.08 -12.46 13.90
CA LEU A 169 -4.64 -12.29 14.05
C LEU A 169 -4.37 -11.16 15.03
N GLN A 170 -3.27 -11.28 15.78
CA GLN A 170 -2.82 -10.23 16.68
C GLN A 170 -1.91 -9.24 15.95
N VAL A 171 -2.12 -7.94 16.18
CA VAL A 171 -1.35 -6.89 15.51
C VAL A 171 0.14 -6.98 15.85
N ASP A 172 0.49 -7.33 17.09
CA ASP A 172 1.88 -7.46 17.53
C ASP A 172 2.61 -8.58 16.79
N GLU A 173 1.92 -9.67 16.47
CA GLU A 173 2.48 -10.76 15.67
C GLU A 173 2.79 -10.29 14.25
N VAL A 174 1.88 -9.52 13.65
CA VAL A 174 2.08 -8.93 12.32
C VAL A 174 3.25 -7.95 12.32
N LEU A 175 3.34 -7.06 13.32
CA LEU A 175 4.44 -6.11 13.45
C LEU A 175 5.79 -6.83 13.62
N ALA A 176 5.84 -7.88 14.45
CA ALA A 176 7.04 -8.69 14.64
C ALA A 176 7.46 -9.42 13.35
N GLY A 177 6.50 -9.90 12.55
CA GLY A 177 6.78 -10.48 11.24
C GLY A 177 7.30 -9.48 10.23
N LEU A 178 6.68 -8.30 10.14
CA LEU A 178 7.09 -7.23 9.25
C LEU A 178 8.50 -6.71 9.55
N ALA A 179 8.93 -6.75 10.82
CA ALA A 179 10.29 -6.39 11.22
C ALA A 179 11.37 -7.34 10.65
N GLN A 180 10.99 -8.54 10.18
CA GLN A 180 11.91 -9.54 9.64
C GLN A 180 12.13 -9.40 8.12
N LYS A 181 11.46 -8.44 7.46
CA LYS A 181 11.61 -8.25 6.02
C LYS A 181 13.05 -7.82 5.67
N PRO A 182 13.63 -8.32 4.56
CA PRO A 182 14.86 -7.77 4.00
C PRO A 182 14.78 -6.25 3.75
N PRO A 183 15.91 -5.53 3.82
CA PRO A 183 15.93 -4.06 3.71
C PRO A 183 15.18 -3.53 2.51
N ASN A 184 15.33 -4.17 1.35
CA ASN A 184 14.76 -3.72 0.07
C ASN A 184 13.35 -4.26 -0.21
N LYS A 185 12.81 -5.17 0.61
CA LYS A 185 11.50 -5.79 0.35
C LYS A 185 10.34 -4.84 0.64
N HIS A 186 9.38 -4.77 -0.27
CA HIS A 186 8.10 -4.09 -0.06
C HIS A 186 7.04 -5.05 0.48
N VAL A 187 6.22 -4.58 1.42
CA VAL A 187 5.05 -5.31 1.91
C VAL A 187 3.83 -4.39 1.86
N ILE A 188 2.78 -4.83 1.17
CA ILE A 188 1.53 -4.08 1.04
C ILE A 188 0.45 -4.81 1.84
N LEU A 189 -0.26 -4.08 2.70
CA LEU A 189 -1.36 -4.58 3.52
C LEU A 189 -2.64 -3.87 3.09
N THR A 190 -3.70 -4.63 2.81
CA THR A 190 -4.98 -4.06 2.40
C THR A 190 -6.12 -4.46 3.34
N GLY A 191 -7.23 -3.75 3.19
CA GLY A 191 -8.49 -4.07 3.82
C GLY A 191 -8.97 -2.97 4.76
N ARG A 192 -10.20 -3.08 5.21
CA ARG A 192 -10.86 -2.04 6.03
C ARG A 192 -10.36 -2.11 7.47
N GLY A 193 -10.17 -0.95 8.10
CA GLY A 193 -9.93 -0.85 9.54
C GLY A 193 -8.55 -1.32 9.98
N ALA A 194 -7.51 -0.91 9.26
CA ALA A 194 -6.13 -1.09 9.70
C ALA A 194 -5.93 -0.62 11.16
N PRO A 195 -5.33 -1.44 12.04
CA PRO A 195 -5.03 -1.04 13.43
C PRO A 195 -4.11 0.18 13.50
N ALA A 196 -4.27 1.02 14.53
CA ALA A 196 -3.47 2.23 14.71
C ALA A 196 -1.96 1.95 14.77
N ALA A 197 -1.55 0.89 15.49
CA ALA A 197 -0.15 0.49 15.57
C ALA A 197 0.44 0.07 14.19
N LEU A 198 -0.38 -0.50 13.31
CA LEU A 198 0.06 -0.83 11.95
C LEU A 198 0.19 0.43 11.08
N ILE A 199 -0.74 1.39 11.24
CA ILE A 199 -0.68 2.70 10.58
C ILE A 199 0.59 3.44 10.98
N GLU A 200 0.90 3.48 12.28
CA GLU A 200 2.11 4.13 12.81
C GLU A 200 3.39 3.50 12.28
N ARG A 201 3.41 2.17 12.12
CA ARG A 201 4.58 1.44 11.61
C ARG A 201 4.80 1.60 10.11
N ALA A 202 3.76 1.90 9.33
CA ALA A 202 3.80 1.92 7.88
C ALA A 202 4.57 3.13 7.33
N ASP A 203 5.27 2.94 6.22
CA ASP A 203 5.98 4.00 5.51
C ASP A 203 5.02 4.81 4.62
N LEU A 204 3.93 4.20 4.15
CA LEU A 204 2.88 4.85 3.36
C LEU A 204 1.52 4.32 3.81
N VAL A 205 0.59 5.24 4.10
CA VAL A 205 -0.80 4.91 4.40
C VAL A 205 -1.72 5.70 3.51
N THR A 206 -2.60 5.00 2.79
CA THR A 206 -3.68 5.61 2.01
C THR A 206 -5.02 5.18 2.58
N GLU A 207 -5.81 6.14 3.05
CA GLU A 207 -7.21 5.91 3.41
C GLU A 207 -8.11 6.22 2.21
N MET A 208 -8.75 5.19 1.67
CA MET A 208 -9.73 5.36 0.61
C MET A 208 -11.07 5.74 1.22
N THR A 209 -11.40 7.03 1.17
CA THR A 209 -12.67 7.56 1.67
C THR A 209 -13.78 7.35 0.67
N LEU A 210 -14.93 6.83 1.13
CA LEU A 210 -16.08 6.60 0.26
C LEU A 210 -16.90 7.89 0.07
N ILE A 211 -16.58 8.65 -0.99
CA ILE A 211 -17.34 9.86 -1.35
C ILE A 211 -18.68 9.48 -1.98
N LYS A 212 -18.67 8.60 -2.99
CA LYS A 212 -19.86 8.04 -3.64
C LYS A 212 -19.61 6.57 -4.02
N HIS A 213 -20.68 5.78 -4.08
CA HIS A 213 -20.65 4.39 -4.52
C HIS A 213 -21.85 4.07 -5.40
N PRO A 214 -21.68 3.46 -6.59
CA PRO A 214 -22.79 3.14 -7.49
C PRO A 214 -23.82 2.21 -6.84
N PHE A 215 -23.37 1.19 -6.10
CA PHE A 215 -24.31 0.34 -5.33
C PHE A 215 -25.12 1.12 -4.27
N ARG A 216 -24.47 1.99 -3.47
CA ARG A 216 -25.13 2.72 -2.37
C ARG A 216 -26.06 3.82 -2.87
N ASP A 217 -25.58 4.60 -3.83
CA ASP A 217 -26.23 5.84 -4.26
C ASP A 217 -27.17 5.63 -5.46
N GLN A 218 -27.00 4.53 -6.20
CA GLN A 218 -27.76 4.27 -7.45
C GLN A 218 -28.37 2.86 -7.50
N GLY A 219 -28.04 1.95 -6.56
CA GLY A 219 -28.53 0.56 -6.58
C GLY A 219 -27.92 -0.32 -7.68
N VAL A 220 -26.82 0.12 -8.31
CA VAL A 220 -26.16 -0.61 -9.39
C VAL A 220 -25.41 -1.81 -8.82
N LYS A 221 -25.68 -3.00 -9.36
CA LYS A 221 -25.03 -4.27 -8.98
C LYS A 221 -23.57 -4.31 -9.43
N ALA A 222 -22.79 -5.18 -8.80
CA ALA A 222 -21.41 -5.47 -9.18
C ALA A 222 -21.30 -5.96 -10.63
N GLN A 223 -20.26 -5.52 -11.34
CA GLN A 223 -20.06 -5.78 -12.77
C GLN A 223 -18.70 -6.44 -13.04
N PRO A 224 -18.64 -7.37 -14.02
CA PRO A 224 -17.38 -7.91 -14.53
C PRO A 224 -16.45 -6.79 -15.03
N GLY A 225 -15.16 -6.88 -14.71
CA GLY A 225 -14.13 -5.91 -15.05
C GLY A 225 -14.12 -4.65 -14.18
N ILE A 226 -15.10 -4.47 -13.28
CA ILE A 226 -15.20 -3.31 -12.39
C ILE A 226 -15.09 -3.75 -10.93
N GLU A 227 -15.99 -4.62 -10.47
CA GLU A 227 -15.97 -5.18 -9.12
C GLU A 227 -15.22 -6.50 -9.02
N PHE A 228 -15.24 -7.29 -10.10
CA PHE A 228 -14.65 -8.61 -10.18
C PHE A 228 -14.29 -9.04 -11.60
#